data_AF-A0A7X9DWL6-F1
#
_entry.id   AF-A0A7X9DWL6-F1
#
_cell.length_a   1.000
_cell.length_b   1.000
_cell.length_c   1.000
_cell.angle_alpha   90.00
_cell.angle_beta   90.00
_cell.angle_gamma   90.00
#
_symmetry.space_group_name_H-M   'P 1'
#
loop_
_entity.id
_entity.type
_entity.pdbx_description
1 polymer ?
#
loop_
_entity_poly.entity_id
_entity_poly.type
_entity_poly.pdbx_seq_one_letter_code
_entity_poly.pdbx_strand_id
1 'polypeptide(L)'
;MRQSGPITCRKCNSLVPAGDQFCPTCGKQITALDRSIGAALGPEAALSAGRPEAIRKAVRWMIILGVLFIVFGTFFGMKNVSDARVAKSALALYEDDMVFPVEVNGKSMTVGELRRRIDFELYSMFVVNYLLAIAMFGLSFWARRSPFPAMITALCLYLAVNVLNAIAEPASLAQGWLIKILFVAAMIGGLKAALAARAQERLDAPPASPAA
;
A
#
# COMPACT_ATOMS: atom_id res chain seq x y z
N MET A 1 23.06 -41.13 12.19
CA MET A 1 23.17 -39.71 11.81
C MET A 1 22.07 -38.94 12.55
N ARG A 2 22.40 -38.00 13.44
CA ARG A 2 21.36 -37.21 14.12
C ARG A 2 20.75 -36.25 13.10
N GLN A 3 19.44 -36.36 12.87
CA GLN A 3 18.71 -35.36 12.09
C GLN A 3 18.75 -34.06 12.89
N SER A 4 19.52 -33.08 12.41
CA SER A 4 19.54 -31.74 12.98
C SER A 4 18.18 -31.11 12.75
N GLY A 5 17.48 -30.74 13.82
CA GLY A 5 16.19 -30.07 13.77
C GLY A 5 16.22 -28.72 13.05
N PRO A 6 15.06 -28.08 12.84
CA PRO A 6 14.99 -26.76 12.22
C PRO A 6 15.79 -25.73 13.02
N ILE A 7 16.43 -24.80 12.33
CA ILE A 7 17.31 -23.77 12.92
C ILE A 7 16.80 -22.36 12.60
N THR A 8 17.24 -21.38 13.38
CA THR A 8 16.94 -19.97 13.14
C THR A 8 18.02 -19.28 12.29
N CYS A 9 17.63 -18.65 11.18
CA CYS A 9 18.56 -17.92 10.32
C CYS A 9 19.08 -16.63 11.00
N ARG A 10 20.38 -16.46 11.21
CA ARG A 10 20.95 -15.25 11.84
C ARG A 10 20.82 -13.95 11.05
N LYS A 11 20.50 -14.01 9.75
CA LYS A 11 20.38 -12.80 8.91
C LYS A 11 18.98 -12.21 8.95
N CYS A 12 17.96 -13.06 8.94
CA CYS A 12 16.56 -12.63 8.83
C CYS A 12 15.62 -13.23 9.88
N ASN A 13 16.17 -14.01 10.82
CA ASN A 13 15.46 -14.68 11.92
C ASN A 13 14.32 -15.62 11.48
N SER A 14 14.29 -16.06 10.22
CA SER A 14 13.34 -17.07 9.75
C SER A 14 13.74 -18.48 10.20
N LEU A 15 12.75 -19.34 10.41
CA LEU A 15 12.97 -20.78 10.53
C LEU A 15 13.48 -21.36 9.22
N VAL A 16 14.55 -22.13 9.29
CA VAL A 16 15.14 -22.87 8.17
C VAL A 16 14.89 -24.36 8.42
N PRO A 17 14.22 -25.05 7.47
CA PRO A 17 14.02 -26.50 7.55
C PRO A 17 15.32 -27.26 7.76
N ALA A 18 15.21 -28.40 8.44
CA ALA A 18 16.33 -29.32 8.62
C ALA A 18 16.94 -29.72 7.27
N GLY A 19 18.25 -29.55 7.12
CA GLY A 19 18.99 -29.99 5.94
C GLY A 19 19.26 -28.93 4.87
N ASP A 20 18.52 -27.81 4.86
CA ASP A 20 18.71 -26.76 3.86
C ASP A 20 20.11 -26.12 3.92
N GLN A 21 20.72 -25.93 2.75
CA GLN A 21 22.00 -25.22 2.61
C GLN A 21 21.82 -23.70 2.55
N PHE A 22 20.61 -23.23 2.24
CA PHE A 22 20.27 -21.82 2.08
C PHE A 22 19.00 -21.48 2.84
N CYS A 23 18.94 -20.26 3.38
CA CYS A 23 17.72 -19.74 3.98
C CYS A 23 16.68 -19.44 2.89
N PRO A 24 15.46 -20.03 2.95
CA PRO A 24 14.43 -19.81 1.92
C PRO A 24 13.91 -18.36 1.90
N THR A 25 14.02 -17.64 3.02
CA THR A 25 13.53 -16.26 3.13
C THR A 25 14.53 -15.19 2.65
N CYS A 26 15.83 -15.36 2.90
CA CYS A 26 16.82 -14.32 2.62
C CYS A 26 17.98 -14.74 1.71
N GLY A 27 18.00 -16.00 1.27
CA GLY A 27 19.02 -16.55 0.38
C GLY A 27 20.41 -16.71 1.00
N LYS A 28 20.59 -16.41 2.30
CA LYS A 28 21.89 -16.59 2.96
C LYS A 28 22.23 -18.08 3.03
N GLN A 29 23.44 -18.44 2.63
CA GLN A 29 23.99 -19.77 2.84
C GLN A 29 24.17 -20.05 4.34
N ILE A 30 23.71 -21.20 4.78
CA ILE A 30 23.72 -21.61 6.19
C ILE A 30 25.04 -22.31 6.48
N THR A 31 25.88 -21.67 7.29
CA THR A 31 27.14 -22.25 7.74
C THR A 31 26.91 -23.24 8.90
N ALA A 32 27.90 -24.10 9.17
CA ALA A 32 27.87 -24.96 10.36
C ALA A 32 27.75 -24.15 11.67
N LEU A 33 28.34 -22.95 11.70
CA LEU A 33 28.22 -22.00 12.81
C LEU A 33 26.80 -21.44 12.95
N ASP A 34 26.13 -21.13 11.83
CA ASP A 34 24.72 -20.72 11.85
C ASP A 34 23.82 -21.85 12.39
N ARG A 35 24.14 -23.13 12.09
CA ARG A 35 23.43 -24.30 12.63
C ARG A 35 23.62 -24.48 14.14
N SER A 36 24.85 -24.39 14.65
CA SER A 36 25.11 -24.57 16.08
C SER A 36 24.48 -23.46 16.93
N ILE A 37 24.58 -22.21 16.48
CA ILE A 37 23.99 -21.06 17.17
C ILE A 37 22.46 -21.05 17.00
N GLY A 38 21.96 -21.32 15.79
CA GLY A 38 20.53 -21.33 15.48
C GLY A 38 19.76 -22.43 16.22
N ALA A 39 20.40 -23.58 16.50
CA ALA A 39 19.85 -24.63 17.33
C ALA A 39 19.80 -24.24 18.83
N ALA A 40 20.81 -23.50 19.31
CA ALA A 40 20.87 -23.04 20.70
C ALA A 40 19.83 -21.96 21.03
N LEU A 41 19.45 -21.14 20.04
CA LEU A 41 18.41 -20.11 20.18
C LEU A 41 16.99 -20.69 20.30
N GLY A 42 16.80 -21.97 19.99
CA GLY A 42 15.49 -22.64 20.02
C GLY A 42 14.51 -22.10 18.97
N PRO A 43 13.48 -22.88 18.61
CA PRO A 43 12.42 -22.44 17.70
C PRO A 43 11.61 -21.25 18.26
N GLU A 44 11.59 -21.08 19.59
CA GLU A 44 10.86 -20.01 20.28
C GLU A 44 11.45 -18.62 20.03
N ALA A 45 12.77 -18.48 19.87
CA ALA A 45 13.40 -17.20 19.53
C ALA A 45 13.13 -16.77 18.08
N ALA A 46 13.02 -17.72 17.14
CA ALA A 46 12.54 -17.46 15.77
C ALA A 46 11.03 -17.11 15.74
N LEU A 47 10.27 -17.64 16.69
CA LEU A 47 8.83 -17.40 16.82
C LEU A 47 8.50 -16.02 17.38
N SER A 48 9.26 -15.56 18.38
CA SER A 48 8.96 -14.37 19.17
C SER A 48 9.55 -13.06 18.61
N ALA A 49 10.64 -13.11 17.84
CA ALA A 49 11.47 -11.92 17.58
C ALA A 49 10.98 -10.93 16.49
N GLY A 50 9.69 -10.85 16.12
CA GLY A 50 9.23 -9.72 15.27
C GLY A 50 7.96 -9.87 14.43
N ARG A 51 7.23 -10.98 14.53
CA ARG A 51 6.08 -11.30 13.66
C ARG A 51 4.86 -10.33 13.80
N PRO A 52 4.36 -10.01 15.00
CA PRO A 52 3.20 -9.13 15.14
C PRO A 52 3.55 -7.64 14.93
N GLU A 53 4.81 -7.25 15.08
CA GLU A 53 5.21 -5.85 14.94
C GLU A 53 5.25 -5.38 13.50
N ALA A 54 5.79 -6.17 12.58
CA ALA A 54 5.82 -5.81 11.16
C ALA A 54 4.41 -5.68 10.57
N ILE A 55 3.51 -6.61 10.92
CA ILE A 55 2.11 -6.55 10.52
C ILE A 55 1.43 -5.32 11.14
N ARG A 56 1.59 -5.06 12.44
CA ARG A 56 1.04 -3.87 13.10
C ARG A 56 1.58 -2.56 12.49
N LYS A 57 2.87 -2.49 12.18
CA LYS A 57 3.50 -1.34 11.50
C LYS A 57 2.84 -1.12 10.13
N ALA A 58 2.68 -2.17 9.33
CA ALA A 58 2.05 -2.06 8.02
C ALA A 58 0.56 -1.64 8.11
N VAL A 59 -0.20 -2.20 9.05
CA VAL A 59 -1.60 -1.77 9.30
C VAL A 59 -1.67 -0.31 9.75
N ARG A 60 -0.75 0.12 10.61
CA ARG A 60 -0.65 1.54 11.03
C ARG A 60 -0.35 2.45 9.83
N TRP A 61 0.50 2.01 8.90
CA TRP A 61 0.76 2.72 7.65
C TRP A 61 -0.47 2.85 6.76
N MET A 62 -1.34 1.84 6.68
CA MET A 62 -2.62 1.94 5.95
C MET A 62 -3.54 3.01 6.56
N ILE A 63 -3.64 3.05 7.89
CA ILE A 63 -4.43 4.05 8.62
C ILE A 63 -3.86 5.45 8.37
N ILE A 64 -2.53 5.60 8.47
CA ILE A 64 -1.85 6.87 8.20
C ILE A 64 -2.15 7.34 6.78
N LEU A 65 -2.07 6.46 5.78
CA LEU A 65 -2.44 6.82 4.40
C LEU A 65 -3.91 7.20 4.26
N GLY A 66 -4.83 6.47 4.90
CA GLY A 66 -6.25 6.81 4.87
C GLY A 66 -6.51 8.22 5.42
N VAL A 67 -5.89 8.57 6.55
CA VAL A 67 -5.93 9.93 7.11
C VAL A 67 -5.27 10.94 6.17
N LEU A 68 -4.13 10.58 5.58
CA LEU A 68 -3.41 11.43 4.63
C LEU A 68 -4.30 11.78 3.43
N PHE A 69 -5.00 10.82 2.83
CA PHE A 69 -5.93 11.06 1.72
C PHE A 69 -7.07 12.00 2.11
N ILE A 70 -7.61 11.89 3.32
CA ILE A 70 -8.63 12.83 3.80
C ILE A 70 -8.05 14.23 3.96
N VAL A 71 -6.92 14.37 4.67
CA VAL A 71 -6.32 15.68 4.95
C VAL A 71 -5.89 16.38 3.66
N PHE A 72 -5.14 15.68 2.80
CA PHE A 72 -4.67 16.22 1.54
C PHE A 72 -5.82 16.44 0.55
N GLY A 73 -6.75 15.49 0.43
CA GLY A 73 -7.92 15.65 -0.43
C GLY A 73 -8.78 16.84 -0.04
N THR A 74 -8.99 17.05 1.27
CA THR A 74 -9.72 18.21 1.80
C THR A 74 -8.95 19.50 1.55
N PHE A 75 -7.65 19.53 1.87
CA PHE A 75 -6.82 20.72 1.71
C PHE A 75 -6.72 21.16 0.25
N PHE A 76 -6.35 20.25 -0.66
CA PHE A 76 -6.28 20.56 -2.09
C PHE A 76 -7.64 20.88 -2.68
N GLY A 77 -8.67 20.16 -2.27
CA GLY A 77 -10.04 20.45 -2.68
C GLY A 77 -10.48 21.86 -2.27
N MET A 78 -10.20 22.29 -1.03
CA MET A 78 -10.51 23.66 -0.59
C MET A 78 -9.77 24.74 -1.38
N LYS A 79 -8.48 24.52 -1.70
CA LYS A 79 -7.71 25.43 -2.56
C LYS A 79 -8.36 25.51 -3.94
N ASN A 80 -8.70 24.37 -4.55
CA ASN A 80 -9.34 24.33 -5.86
C ASN A 80 -10.73 24.99 -5.85
N VAL A 81 -11.50 24.85 -4.76
CA VAL A 81 -12.81 25.53 -4.61
C VAL A 81 -12.62 27.06 -4.60
N SER A 82 -11.53 27.56 -4.03
CA SER A 82 -11.21 28.99 -4.09
C SER A 82 -10.93 29.44 -5.52
N ASP A 83 -10.05 28.73 -6.22
CA ASP A 83 -9.65 29.07 -7.60
C ASP A 83 -10.84 28.97 -8.56
N ALA A 84 -11.69 27.95 -8.38
CA ALA A 84 -12.91 27.76 -9.13
C ALA A 84 -13.94 28.87 -8.89
N ARG A 85 -14.05 29.39 -7.65
CA ARG A 85 -14.93 30.54 -7.37
C ARG A 85 -14.47 31.78 -8.10
N VAL A 86 -13.16 32.06 -8.13
CA VAL A 86 -12.60 33.17 -8.90
C VAL A 86 -12.89 33.00 -10.40
N ALA A 87 -12.61 31.82 -10.95
CA ALA A 87 -12.89 31.52 -12.36
C ALA A 87 -14.37 31.67 -12.72
N LYS A 88 -15.28 31.14 -11.88
CA LYS A 88 -16.72 31.28 -12.08
C LYS A 88 -17.20 32.73 -11.99
N SER A 89 -16.64 33.51 -11.07
CA SER A 89 -16.99 34.93 -10.95
C SER A 89 -16.57 35.74 -12.18
N ALA A 90 -15.42 35.43 -12.77
CA ALA A 90 -14.98 36.03 -14.04
C ALA A 90 -15.91 35.64 -15.20
N LEU A 91 -16.47 34.43 -15.17
CA LEU A 91 -17.40 33.95 -16.18
C LEU A 91 -18.84 34.42 -15.98
N ALA A 92 -19.19 35.02 -14.84
CA ALA A 92 -20.58 35.32 -14.48
C ALA A 92 -21.26 36.35 -15.41
N LEU A 93 -20.47 37.16 -16.13
CA LEU A 93 -20.97 38.15 -17.08
C LEU A 93 -21.31 37.56 -18.46
N TYR A 94 -20.97 36.29 -18.70
CA TYR A 94 -21.18 35.63 -19.99
C TYR A 94 -22.38 34.68 -19.92
N GLU A 95 -23.22 34.71 -20.96
CA GLU A 95 -24.29 33.74 -21.22
C GLU A 95 -23.71 32.35 -21.52
N ASP A 96 -24.48 31.31 -21.20
CA ASP A 96 -24.02 29.92 -21.21
C ASP A 96 -23.73 29.38 -22.62
N ASP A 97 -24.39 29.92 -23.64
CA ASP A 97 -24.28 29.55 -25.06
C ASP A 97 -23.15 30.28 -25.80
N MET A 98 -22.58 31.33 -25.20
CA MET A 98 -21.43 32.02 -25.78
C MET A 98 -20.21 31.11 -25.86
N VAL A 99 -19.56 31.12 -27.03
CA VAL A 99 -18.29 30.41 -27.26
C VAL A 99 -17.17 31.20 -26.60
N PHE A 100 -16.43 30.55 -25.71
CA PHE A 100 -15.31 31.17 -25.02
C PHE A 100 -14.17 31.43 -26.03
N PRO A 101 -13.61 32.65 -26.11
CA PRO A 101 -12.66 33.02 -27.15
C PRO A 101 -11.28 32.36 -26.99
N VAL A 102 -11.01 31.72 -25.86
CA VAL A 102 -9.76 31.01 -25.60
C VAL A 102 -9.98 29.52 -25.79
N GLU A 103 -9.18 28.90 -26.65
CA GLU A 103 -9.20 27.44 -26.82
C GLU A 103 -8.57 26.75 -25.61
N VAL A 104 -9.30 25.82 -25.01
CA VAL A 104 -8.79 24.97 -23.91
C VAL A 104 -8.46 23.61 -24.51
N ASN A 105 -7.17 23.25 -24.51
CA ASN A 105 -6.67 22.04 -25.16
C ASN A 105 -7.00 21.96 -26.68
N GLY A 106 -6.95 23.11 -27.37
CA GLY A 106 -7.22 23.19 -28.82
C GLY A 106 -8.68 22.95 -29.21
N LYS A 107 -9.61 23.13 -28.27
CA LYS A 107 -11.05 23.05 -28.54
C LYS A 107 -11.74 24.33 -28.05
N SER A 108 -12.60 24.89 -28.89
CA SER A 108 -13.55 25.92 -28.51
C SER A 108 -14.67 25.29 -27.68
N MET A 109 -14.93 25.86 -26.50
CA MET A 109 -15.96 25.37 -25.56
C MET A 109 -16.92 26.51 -25.23
N THR A 110 -18.18 26.17 -24.97
CA THR A 110 -19.15 27.16 -24.47
C THR A 110 -18.89 27.48 -23.00
N VAL A 111 -19.30 28.66 -22.54
CA VAL A 111 -19.15 29.06 -21.13
C VAL A 111 -19.90 28.10 -20.20
N GLY A 112 -21.10 27.65 -20.60
CA GLY A 112 -21.88 26.68 -19.83
C GLY A 112 -21.18 25.33 -19.66
N GLU A 113 -20.52 24.84 -20.72
CA GLU A 113 -19.74 23.60 -20.68
C GLU A 113 -18.50 23.74 -19.79
N LEU A 114 -17.80 24.88 -19.87
CA LEU A 114 -16.65 25.17 -19.03
C LEU A 114 -17.01 25.20 -17.54
N ARG A 115 -18.15 25.82 -17.17
CA ARG A 115 -18.62 25.83 -15.77
C ARG A 115 -18.93 24.43 -15.24
N ARG A 116 -19.63 23.59 -16.03
CA ARG A 116 -19.91 22.19 -15.64
C ARG A 116 -18.64 21.38 -15.47
N ARG A 117 -17.66 21.60 -16.34
CA ARG A 117 -16.37 20.90 -16.27
C ARG A 117 -15.60 21.27 -15.00
N ILE A 118 -15.55 22.55 -14.64
CA ILE A 118 -14.96 23.03 -13.38
C ILE A 118 -15.61 22.35 -12.17
N ASP A 119 -16.95 22.25 -12.14
CA ASP A 119 -17.67 21.57 -11.06
C ASP A 119 -17.38 20.08 -10.98
N PHE A 120 -17.33 19.40 -12.11
CA PHE A 120 -17.03 17.97 -12.16
C PHE A 120 -15.59 17.68 -11.71
N GLU A 121 -14.62 18.49 -12.12
CA GLU A 121 -13.22 18.36 -11.71
C GLU A 121 -13.06 18.52 -10.20
N LEU A 122 -13.70 19.53 -9.59
CA LEU A 122 -13.75 19.70 -8.14
C LEU A 122 -14.35 18.50 -7.41
N TYR A 123 -15.54 18.07 -7.83
CA TYR A 123 -16.27 17.00 -7.16
C TYR A 123 -15.53 15.67 -7.26
N SER A 124 -14.99 15.35 -8.43
CA SER A 124 -14.25 14.11 -8.66
C SER A 124 -13.00 14.00 -7.77
N MET A 125 -12.28 15.09 -7.51
CA MET A 125 -11.12 15.09 -6.60
C MET A 125 -11.51 14.72 -5.16
N PHE A 126 -12.60 15.27 -4.63
CA PHE A 126 -13.08 14.92 -3.29
C PHE A 126 -13.54 13.46 -3.23
N VAL A 127 -14.35 13.04 -4.20
CA VAL A 127 -14.92 11.68 -4.23
C VAL A 127 -13.83 10.63 -4.31
N VAL A 128 -12.86 10.78 -5.23
CA VAL A 128 -11.77 9.81 -5.39
C VAL A 128 -10.93 9.73 -4.11
N ASN A 129 -10.51 10.86 -3.54
CA ASN A 129 -9.70 10.85 -2.31
C ASN A 129 -10.44 10.22 -1.12
N TYR A 130 -11.73 10.50 -0.95
CA TYR A 130 -12.51 9.93 0.14
C TYR A 130 -12.80 8.44 -0.08
N LEU A 131 -13.05 8.02 -1.31
CA LEU A 131 -13.20 6.61 -1.65
C LEU A 131 -11.91 5.83 -1.36
N LEU A 132 -10.74 6.38 -1.73
CA LEU A 132 -9.44 5.79 -1.41
C LEU A 132 -9.20 5.72 0.10
N ALA A 133 -9.57 6.76 0.86
CA ALA A 133 -9.47 6.75 2.31
C ALA A 133 -10.34 5.63 2.92
N ILE A 134 -11.61 5.53 2.50
CA ILE A 134 -12.52 4.46 2.94
C ILE A 134 -11.95 3.08 2.60
N ALA A 135 -11.43 2.90 1.39
CA ALA A 135 -10.78 1.65 0.99
C ALA A 135 -9.58 1.32 1.89
N MET A 136 -8.71 2.28 2.18
CA MET A 136 -7.58 2.08 3.10
C MET A 136 -8.02 1.70 4.52
N PHE A 137 -9.05 2.36 5.05
CA PHE A 137 -9.59 2.01 6.37
C PHE A 137 -10.23 0.62 6.38
N GLY A 138 -11.03 0.30 5.36
CA GLY A 138 -11.63 -1.02 5.19
C GLY A 138 -10.58 -2.13 5.13
N LEU A 139 -9.53 -1.94 4.33
CA LEU A 139 -8.40 -2.88 4.24
C LEU A 139 -7.64 -2.98 5.57
N SER A 140 -7.46 -1.88 6.31
CA SER A 140 -6.80 -1.90 7.61
C SER A 140 -7.58 -2.71 8.65
N PHE A 141 -8.92 -2.64 8.61
CA PHE A 141 -9.78 -3.46 9.47
C PHE A 141 -9.76 -4.92 9.04
N TRP A 142 -9.84 -5.19 7.73
CA TRP A 142 -9.80 -6.55 7.18
C TRP A 142 -8.46 -7.25 7.42
N ALA A 143 -7.35 -6.50 7.45
CA ALA A 143 -6.02 -7.01 7.74
C ALA A 143 -5.91 -7.68 9.13
N ARG A 144 -6.81 -7.38 10.07
CA ARG A 144 -6.87 -8.07 11.37
C ARG A 144 -7.29 -9.54 11.26
N ARG A 145 -8.11 -9.87 10.25
CA ARG A 145 -8.57 -11.24 9.99
C ARG A 145 -7.73 -11.92 8.92
N SER A 146 -7.26 -11.17 7.92
CA SER A 146 -6.53 -11.73 6.78
C SER A 146 -5.47 -10.75 6.28
N PRO A 147 -4.31 -10.66 6.95
CA PRO A 147 -3.30 -9.65 6.66
C PRO A 147 -2.71 -9.79 5.25
N PHE A 148 -2.48 -11.02 4.78
CA PHE A 148 -1.86 -11.26 3.48
C PHE A 148 -2.67 -10.69 2.29
N PRO A 149 -3.93 -11.08 2.05
CA PRO A 149 -4.70 -10.53 0.94
C PRO A 149 -4.90 -9.02 1.08
N ALA A 150 -5.16 -8.51 2.29
CA ALA A 150 -5.35 -7.08 2.52
C ALA A 150 -4.11 -6.25 2.13
N MET A 151 -2.90 -6.73 2.45
CA MET A 151 -1.64 -6.06 2.10
C MET A 151 -1.40 -6.01 0.60
N ILE A 152 -1.69 -7.11 -0.11
CA ILE A 152 -1.57 -7.14 -1.58
C ILE A 152 -2.57 -6.18 -2.22
N THR A 153 -3.84 -6.23 -1.80
CA THR A 153 -4.87 -5.34 -2.35
C THR A 153 -4.53 -3.87 -2.12
N ALA A 154 -4.07 -3.51 -0.92
CA ALA A 154 -3.65 -2.14 -0.62
C ALA A 154 -2.48 -1.69 -1.52
N LEU A 155 -1.48 -2.55 -1.70
CA LEU A 155 -0.34 -2.25 -2.57
C LEU A 155 -0.77 -2.11 -4.04
N CYS A 156 -1.59 -3.02 -4.56
CA CYS A 156 -2.09 -2.96 -5.93
C CYS A 156 -2.91 -1.69 -6.17
N LEU A 157 -3.83 -1.35 -5.27
CA LEU A 157 -4.66 -0.16 -5.39
C LEU A 157 -3.82 1.13 -5.31
N TYR A 158 -2.85 1.17 -4.40
CA TYR A 158 -1.90 2.28 -4.31
C TYR A 158 -1.08 2.46 -5.60
N LEU A 159 -0.53 1.38 -6.15
CA LEU A 159 0.24 1.42 -7.39
C LEU A 159 -0.64 1.84 -8.58
N ALA A 160 -1.87 1.31 -8.68
CA ALA A 160 -2.80 1.68 -9.74
C ALA A 160 -3.10 3.19 -9.75
N VAL A 161 -3.38 3.78 -8.59
CA VAL A 161 -3.61 5.22 -8.45
C VAL A 161 -2.36 6.02 -8.85
N ASN A 162 -1.16 5.58 -8.45
CA ASN A 162 0.08 6.26 -8.83
C ASN A 162 0.35 6.20 -10.34
N VAL A 163 0.02 5.07 -11.00
CA VAL A 163 0.15 4.94 -12.46
C VAL A 163 -0.84 5.86 -13.17
N LEU A 164 -2.10 5.91 -12.72
CA LEU A 164 -3.10 6.84 -13.27
C LEU A 164 -2.67 8.30 -13.12
N ASN A 165 -2.15 8.68 -11.95
CA ASN A 165 -1.65 10.03 -11.71
C ASN A 165 -0.40 10.35 -12.55
N ALA A 166 0.48 9.37 -12.78
CA ALA A 166 1.64 9.54 -13.65
C ALA A 166 1.26 9.80 -15.11
N ILE A 167 0.16 9.19 -15.58
CA ILE A 167 -0.37 9.43 -16.93
C ILE A 167 -1.05 10.80 -17.00
N ALA A 168 -1.83 11.17 -15.98
CA ALA A 168 -2.56 12.44 -15.96
C ALA A 168 -1.62 13.65 -15.81
N GLU A 169 -0.60 13.55 -14.96
CA GLU A 169 0.32 14.63 -14.67
C GLU A 169 1.71 14.07 -14.29
N PRO A 170 2.66 13.95 -15.24
CA PRO A 170 3.94 13.29 -15.01
C PRO A 170 4.82 14.02 -13.98
N ALA A 171 4.61 15.33 -13.78
CA ALA A 171 5.28 16.09 -12.73
C ALA A 171 4.95 15.57 -11.32
N SER A 172 3.78 14.97 -11.12
CA SER A 172 3.35 14.37 -9.84
C SER A 172 4.21 13.16 -9.42
N LEU A 173 4.98 12.56 -10.34
CA LEU A 173 5.91 11.47 -10.02
C LEU A 173 7.01 11.93 -9.07
N ALA A 174 7.61 13.09 -9.36
CA ALA A 174 8.72 13.64 -8.58
C ALA A 174 8.25 14.16 -7.22
N GLN A 175 7.02 14.68 -7.13
CA GLN A 175 6.50 15.17 -5.86
C GLN A 175 6.11 14.02 -4.93
N GLY A 176 6.57 14.12 -3.67
CA GLY A 176 6.21 13.17 -2.63
C GLY A 176 6.87 11.78 -2.74
N TRP A 177 7.90 11.61 -3.57
CA TRP A 177 8.59 10.33 -3.79
C TRP A 177 9.05 9.65 -2.48
N LEU A 178 9.46 10.43 -1.47
CA LEU A 178 9.86 9.93 -0.15
C LEU A 178 8.72 9.16 0.54
N ILE A 179 7.51 9.72 0.55
CA ILE A 179 6.33 9.08 1.16
C ILE A 179 5.98 7.80 0.39
N LYS A 180 6.11 7.83 -0.95
CA LYS A 180 5.83 6.67 -1.80
C LYS A 180 6.77 5.51 -1.48
N ILE A 181 8.07 5.77 -1.38
CA ILE A 181 9.06 4.74 -1.02
C ILE A 181 8.81 4.20 0.38
N LEU A 182 8.56 5.08 1.35
CA LEU A 182 8.34 4.69 2.74
C LEU A 182 7.11 3.78 2.88
N PHE A 183 6.02 4.11 2.18
CA PHE A 183 4.83 3.27 2.14
C PHE A 183 5.10 1.90 1.50
N VAL A 184 5.75 1.86 0.34
CA VAL A 184 6.08 0.61 -0.36
C VAL A 184 6.98 -0.27 0.52
N ALA A 185 7.99 0.32 1.18
CA ALA A 185 8.86 -0.41 2.09
C ALA A 185 8.09 -0.99 3.29
N ALA A 186 7.16 -0.23 3.87
CA ALA A 186 6.30 -0.70 4.96
C ALA A 186 5.39 -1.86 4.51
N MET A 187 4.79 -1.77 3.31
CA MET A 187 3.95 -2.82 2.74
C MET A 187 4.73 -4.10 2.45
N ILE A 188 5.92 -4.00 1.86
CA ILE A 188 6.79 -5.16 1.62
C ILE A 188 7.18 -5.84 2.95
N GLY A 189 7.48 -5.04 3.98
CA GLY A 189 7.74 -5.57 5.33
C GLY A 189 6.55 -6.32 5.91
N GLY A 190 5.34 -5.75 5.82
CA GLY A 190 4.10 -6.39 6.26
C GLY A 190 3.78 -7.67 5.48
N LEU A 191 3.98 -7.67 4.16
CA LEU A 191 3.72 -8.81 3.29
C LEU A 191 4.65 -9.98 3.60
N LYS A 192 5.96 -9.72 3.79
CA LYS A 192 6.94 -10.74 4.20
C LYS A 192 6.56 -11.37 5.54
N ALA A 193 6.15 -10.55 6.51
CA ALA A 193 5.70 -11.04 7.81
C ALA A 193 4.42 -11.90 7.72
N ALA A 194 3.46 -11.50 6.87
CA ALA A 194 2.24 -12.26 6.63
C ALA A 194 2.50 -13.60 5.92
N LEU A 195 3.42 -13.65 4.96
CA LEU A 195 3.86 -14.90 4.31
C LEU A 195 4.52 -15.85 5.31
N ALA A 196 5.41 -15.33 6.16
CA ALA A 196 6.06 -16.12 7.20
C ALA A 196 5.04 -16.71 8.19
N ALA A 197 4.00 -15.95 8.57
CA ALA A 197 2.93 -16.45 9.42
C ALA A 197 2.16 -17.62 8.79
N ARG A 198 1.80 -17.51 7.50
CA ARG A 198 1.11 -18.59 6.78
C ARG A 198 1.98 -19.83 6.56
N ALA A 199 3.28 -19.64 6.34
CA ALA A 199 4.21 -20.77 6.22
C ALA A 199 4.26 -21.57 7.52
N GLN A 200 4.19 -20.90 8.67
CA GLN A 200 4.14 -21.56 9.97
C GLN A 200 2.84 -22.33 10.17
N GLU A 201 1.68 -21.72 9.89
CA GLU A 201 0.38 -22.40 10.00
C GLU A 201 0.33 -23.72 9.20
N ARG A 202 1.04 -23.78 8.07
CA ARG A 202 1.15 -25.01 7.26
C ARG A 202 2.06 -26.07 7.89
N LEU A 203 3.08 -25.67 8.64
CA LEU A 203 3.98 -26.59 9.34
C LEU A 203 3.34 -27.16 10.61
N ASP A 204 2.53 -26.35 11.29
CA ASP A 204 1.84 -26.75 12.52
C ASP A 204 0.56 -27.55 12.22
N ALA A 205 0.07 -27.51 10.98
CA ALA A 205 -1.06 -28.30 10.55
C ALA A 205 -0.74 -29.80 10.69
N PRO A 206 -1.61 -30.59 11.35
CA PRO A 206 -1.42 -32.02 11.45
C PRO A 206 -1.32 -32.63 10.03
N PRO A 207 -0.52 -33.70 9.84
CA PRO A 207 -0.41 -34.35 8.55
C PRO A 207 -1.81 -34.77 8.10
N ALA A 208 -2.15 -34.47 6.83
CA ALA A 208 -3.42 -34.87 6.27
C ALA A 208 -3.57 -36.39 6.45
N SER A 209 -4.65 -36.82 7.12
CA SER A 209 -4.99 -38.24 7.19
C SER A 209 -5.07 -38.79 5.76
N PRO A 210 -4.46 -39.96 5.48
CA PRO A 210 -4.59 -40.57 4.16
C PRO A 210 -6.08 -40.73 3.84
N ALA A 211 -6.49 -40.32 2.63
CA ALA A 211 -7.85 -40.52 2.16
C ALA A 211 -8.13 -42.03 2.12
N ALA A 212 -9.13 -42.46 2.90
CA ALA A 212 -9.54 -43.85 3.02
C ALA A 212 -10.32 -44.33 1.79
#